data_AF-A0A3S3N657-F1
#
_entry.id   AF-A0A3S3N657-F1
#
_cell.length_a   1.000
_cell.length_b   1.000
_cell.length_c   1.000
_cell.angle_alpha   90.00
_cell.angle_beta   90.00
_cell.angle_gamma   90.00
#
_symmetry.space_group_name_H-M   'P 1'
#
loop_
_entity.id
_entity.type
_entity.pdbx_description
1 polymer ?
#
loop_
_entity_poly.entity_id
_entity_poly.type
_entity_poly.pdbx_seq_one_letter_code
_entity_poly.pdbx_strand_id
1 'polypeptide(L)'
;MSLNLIKLCVGCDSVEDLEEWIAFRLDERRRAGEPVEHYHTTRMMPTRGAEVTDGGSLYWVIKGNVQCRQLITEIRPFTDDEGIGRCHLILDPAVVPTEWQPRRAFQGWRYLKPSDAPADLSRGKAGLVEMPPKLRRELADLGLL
;
A
#
# COMPACT_ATOMS: atom_id res chain seq x y z
N MET A 1 12.76 -4.83 -14.82
CA MET A 1 12.50 -4.92 -13.36
C MET A 1 11.29 -4.04 -13.11
N SER A 2 10.29 -4.59 -12.43
CA SER A 2 9.05 -3.88 -12.15
C SER A 2 9.28 -2.59 -11.36
N LEU A 3 8.45 -1.58 -11.57
CA LEU A 3 8.57 -0.30 -10.87
C LEU A 3 7.50 -0.20 -9.79
N ASN A 4 7.88 0.20 -8.59
CA ASN A 4 6.95 0.32 -7.48
C ASN A 4 6.43 1.75 -7.34
N LEU A 5 5.33 1.90 -6.63
CA LEU A 5 4.81 3.17 -6.15
C LEU A 5 4.95 3.23 -4.63
N ILE A 6 5.13 4.42 -4.07
CA ILE A 6 5.08 4.66 -2.62
C ILE A 6 4.10 5.80 -2.32
N LYS A 7 3.28 5.63 -1.28
CA LYS A 7 2.22 6.57 -0.92
C LYS A 7 1.99 6.64 0.59
N LEU A 8 1.67 7.83 1.09
CA LEU A 8 1.19 7.99 2.47
C LEU A 8 -0.20 7.34 2.62
N CYS A 9 -0.33 6.45 3.60
CA CYS A 9 -1.61 5.88 4.02
C CYS A 9 -2.22 6.80 5.08
N VAL A 10 -3.22 7.60 4.68
CA VAL A 10 -3.87 8.57 5.57
C VAL A 10 -5.16 7.96 6.11
N GLY A 11 -5.41 8.12 7.41
CA GLY A 11 -6.58 7.55 8.08
C GLY A 11 -6.40 6.10 8.55
N CYS A 12 -5.18 5.59 8.49
CA CYS A 12 -4.79 4.25 8.92
C CYS A 12 -3.62 4.37 9.89
N ASP A 13 -3.72 3.74 11.07
CA ASP A 13 -2.71 3.87 12.11
C ASP A 13 -1.80 2.64 12.23
N SER A 14 -2.22 1.50 11.66
CA SER A 14 -1.50 0.24 11.64
C SER A 14 -1.67 -0.51 10.30
N VAL A 15 -0.98 -1.64 10.12
CA VAL A 15 -1.19 -2.52 8.95
C VAL A 15 -2.52 -3.26 9.09
N GLU A 16 -2.85 -3.63 10.31
CA GLU A 16 -4.07 -4.33 10.70
C GLU A 16 -5.31 -3.46 10.41
N ASP A 17 -5.25 -2.16 10.70
CA ASP A 17 -6.31 -1.19 10.36
C ASP A 17 -6.56 -1.15 8.84
N LEU A 18 -5.51 -1.27 8.02
CA LEU A 18 -5.61 -1.26 6.56
C LEU A 18 -6.32 -2.53 6.09
N GLU A 19 -5.93 -3.69 6.63
CA GLU A 19 -6.56 -4.97 6.33
C GLU A 19 -8.05 -4.99 6.70
N GLU A 20 -8.39 -4.48 7.89
CA GLU A 20 -9.78 -4.32 8.32
C GLU A 20 -10.57 -3.40 7.39
N TRP A 21 -9.99 -2.26 7.00
CA TRP A 21 -10.61 -1.34 6.06
C TRP A 21 -10.84 -1.98 4.68
N ILE A 22 -9.86 -2.73 4.17
CA ILE A 22 -9.99 -3.49 2.92
C ILE A 22 -11.13 -4.49 3.02
N ALA A 23 -11.15 -5.30 4.08
CA ALA A 23 -12.19 -6.31 4.30
C ALA A 23 -13.58 -5.69 4.36
N PHE A 24 -13.74 -4.59 5.11
CA PHE A 24 -14.98 -3.84 5.20
C PHE A 24 -15.44 -3.35 3.81
N ARG A 25 -14.56 -2.70 3.03
CA ARG A 25 -14.90 -2.17 1.70
C ARG A 25 -15.28 -3.26 0.71
N LEU A 26 -14.60 -4.41 0.75
CA LEU A 26 -14.95 -5.55 -0.11
C LEU A 26 -16.31 -6.15 0.26
N ASP A 27 -16.65 -6.20 1.54
CA ASP A 27 -17.96 -6.66 1.98
C ASP A 27 -19.07 -5.70 1.59
N GLU A 28 -18.86 -4.38 1.70
CA GLU A 28 -19.82 -3.38 1.20
C GLU A 28 -20.12 -3.58 -0.29
N ARG A 29 -19.07 -3.74 -1.12
CA ARG A 29 -19.22 -4.00 -2.56
C ARG A 29 -20.01 -5.27 -2.84
N ARG A 30 -19.69 -6.34 -2.11
CA ARG A 30 -20.40 -7.63 -2.23
C ARG A 30 -21.88 -7.46 -1.93
N ARG A 31 -22.23 -6.75 -0.85
CA ARG A 31 -23.63 -6.48 -0.48
C ARG A 31 -24.36 -5.60 -1.50
N ALA A 32 -23.64 -4.69 -2.15
CA ALA A 32 -24.18 -3.84 -3.21
C ALA A 32 -24.30 -4.55 -4.57
N GLY A 33 -23.79 -5.79 -4.71
CA GLY A 33 -23.76 -6.51 -5.98
C GLY A 33 -22.74 -5.94 -6.98
N GLU A 34 -21.77 -5.16 -6.50
CA GLU A 34 -20.69 -4.60 -7.29
C GLU A 34 -19.53 -5.60 -7.46
N PRO A 35 -18.64 -5.40 -8.47
CA PRO A 35 -17.38 -6.13 -8.54
C PRO A 35 -16.60 -6.02 -7.22
N VAL A 36 -16.19 -7.17 -6.66
CA VAL A 36 -15.47 -7.26 -5.38
C VAL A 36 -13.99 -6.97 -5.61
N GLU A 37 -13.69 -5.70 -5.90
CA GLU A 37 -12.35 -5.22 -6.22
C GLU A 37 -11.86 -4.20 -5.19
N HIS A 38 -10.58 -4.32 -4.83
CA HIS A 38 -9.91 -3.32 -4.01
C HIS A 38 -9.12 -2.38 -4.91
N TYR A 39 -9.25 -1.07 -4.69
CA TYR A 39 -8.53 -0.07 -5.46
C TYR A 39 -8.29 1.21 -4.67
N HIS A 40 -7.22 1.93 -5.06
CA HIS A 40 -6.92 3.27 -4.58
C HIS A 40 -7.14 4.31 -5.68
N THR A 41 -7.93 5.34 -5.40
CA THR A 41 -8.19 6.44 -6.37
C THR A 41 -7.13 7.54 -6.27
N THR A 42 -6.53 7.93 -7.39
CA THR A 42 -5.61 9.07 -7.45
C THR A 42 -5.90 9.98 -8.64
N ARG A 43 -5.65 11.29 -8.47
CA ARG A 43 -5.76 12.28 -9.56
C ARG A 43 -4.56 12.23 -10.51
N MET A 44 -3.39 11.83 -10.03
CA MET A 44 -2.19 11.78 -10.85
C MET A 44 -1.99 10.38 -11.40
N MET A 45 -2.12 10.21 -12.72
CA MET A 45 -1.89 8.93 -13.38
C MET A 45 -0.38 8.60 -13.45
N PRO A 46 0.03 7.36 -13.13
CA PRO A 46 1.40 6.92 -13.36
C PRO A 46 1.76 6.92 -14.86
N THR A 47 2.71 7.76 -15.24
CA THR A 47 3.24 7.85 -16.62
C THR A 47 3.98 6.59 -17.08
N ARG A 48 4.49 5.78 -16.15
CA ARG A 48 5.21 4.52 -16.38
C ARG A 48 4.33 3.32 -16.02
N GLY A 49 3.05 3.40 -16.36
CA GLY A 49 2.04 2.42 -15.95
C GLY A 49 2.39 0.98 -16.31
N ALA A 50 2.90 0.73 -17.52
CA ALA A 50 3.31 -0.61 -17.96
C ALA A 50 4.37 -1.25 -17.06
N GLU A 51 5.37 -0.48 -16.62
CA GLU A 51 6.41 -0.97 -15.70
C GLU A 51 5.87 -1.20 -14.28
N VAL A 52 4.83 -0.46 -13.89
CA VAL A 52 4.16 -0.62 -12.60
C VAL A 52 3.27 -1.86 -12.59
N THR A 53 2.56 -2.14 -13.67
CA THR A 53 1.69 -3.32 -13.77
C THR A 53 2.44 -4.62 -14.11
N ASP A 54 3.71 -4.53 -14.51
CA ASP A 54 4.62 -5.68 -14.74
C ASP A 54 5.13 -6.29 -13.41
N GLY A 55 4.25 -6.45 -12.42
CA GLY A 55 4.60 -6.99 -11.10
C GLY A 55 5.11 -5.95 -10.09
N GLY A 56 4.77 -4.68 -10.26
CA GLY A 56 5.05 -3.62 -9.29
C GLY A 56 4.03 -3.57 -8.15
N SER A 57 4.41 -2.97 -7.03
CA SER A 57 3.54 -2.84 -5.85
C SER A 57 3.40 -1.39 -5.39
N LEU A 58 2.29 -1.11 -4.70
CA LEU A 58 2.10 0.10 -3.91
C LEU A 58 2.59 -0.15 -2.49
N TYR A 59 3.61 0.59 -2.07
CA TYR A 59 4.15 0.59 -0.71
C TYR A 59 3.48 1.68 0.11
N TRP A 60 2.96 1.29 1.27
CA TRP A 60 2.23 2.16 2.17
C TRP A 60 3.13 2.71 3.27
N VAL A 61 3.16 4.03 3.39
CA VAL A 61 3.77 4.73 4.51
C VAL A 61 2.71 4.99 5.57
N ILE A 62 2.81 4.27 6.68
CA ILE A 62 1.92 4.37 7.85
C ILE A 62 2.74 4.96 9.00
N LYS A 63 2.23 6.03 9.64
CA LYS A 63 2.92 6.77 10.72
C LYS A 63 4.40 7.08 10.45
N GLY A 64 4.72 7.46 9.20
CA GLY A 64 6.07 7.88 8.79
C GLY A 64 7.03 6.75 8.43
N ASN A 65 6.59 5.49 8.39
CA ASN A 65 7.39 4.35 7.98
C ASN A 65 6.68 3.57 6.87
N VAL A 66 7.43 3.03 5.90
CA VAL A 66 6.93 1.96 5.05
C VAL A 66 6.74 0.73 5.92
N GLN A 67 5.56 0.12 5.88
CA GLN A 67 5.24 -1.03 6.73
C GLN A 67 4.65 -2.22 5.96
N CYS A 68 4.07 -1.97 4.79
CA CYS A 68 3.50 -3.01 3.94
C CYS A 68 3.43 -2.58 2.47
N ARG A 69 3.11 -3.55 1.62
CA ARG A 69 2.84 -3.34 0.19
C ARG A 69 1.64 -4.15 -0.28
N GLN A 70 1.05 -3.71 -1.38
CA GLN A 70 0.04 -4.45 -2.13
C GLN A 70 0.43 -4.50 -3.61
N LEU A 71 0.21 -5.64 -4.27
CA LEU A 71 0.47 -5.78 -5.70
C LEU A 71 -0.47 -4.86 -6.50
N ILE A 72 0.06 -4.12 -7.48
CA ILE A 72 -0.76 -3.35 -8.41
C ILE A 72 -1.07 -4.26 -9.60
N THR A 73 -2.33 -4.64 -9.74
CA THR A 73 -2.77 -5.56 -10.81
C THR A 73 -3.14 -4.81 -12.07
N GLU A 74 -3.65 -3.58 -11.96
CA GLU A 74 -4.10 -2.78 -13.09
C GLU A 74 -4.14 -1.29 -12.75
N ILE A 75 -4.14 -0.44 -13.78
CA ILE A 75 -4.40 1.00 -13.67
C ILE A 75 -5.55 1.36 -14.60
N ARG A 76 -6.71 1.74 -14.02
CA ARG A 76 -7.92 2.08 -14.78
C ARG A 76 -8.18 3.58 -14.76
N PRO A 77 -7.94 4.32 -15.86
CA PRO A 77 -8.26 5.73 -15.93
C PRO A 77 -9.78 5.96 -16.00
N PHE A 78 -10.25 7.06 -15.42
CA PHE A 78 -11.63 7.51 -15.53
C PHE A 78 -11.71 9.04 -15.39
N THR A 79 -12.81 9.62 -15.85
CA THR A 79 -13.15 11.03 -15.57
C THR A 79 -14.28 11.04 -14.57
N ASP A 80 -14.18 11.86 -13.54
CA ASP A 80 -15.23 12.00 -12.53
C ASP A 80 -16.40 12.88 -13.02
N ASP A 81 -17.37 13.09 -12.14
CA ASP A 81 -18.53 13.97 -12.30
C ASP A 81 -18.17 15.47 -12.41
N GLU A 82 -16.99 15.86 -11.95
CA GLU A 82 -16.44 17.21 -12.04
C GLU A 82 -15.61 17.45 -13.33
N GLY A 83 -15.47 16.44 -14.19
CA GLY A 83 -14.64 16.50 -15.41
C GLY A 83 -13.14 16.36 -15.17
N ILE A 84 -12.71 15.98 -13.95
CA ILE A 84 -11.30 15.79 -13.59
C ILE A 84 -10.88 14.36 -13.92
N GLY A 85 -9.79 14.24 -14.69
CA GLY A 85 -9.14 12.96 -14.95
C GLY A 85 -8.53 12.36 -13.67
N ARG A 86 -8.85 11.09 -13.43
CA ARG A 86 -8.40 10.28 -12.29
C ARG A 86 -8.03 8.88 -12.77
N CYS A 87 -7.44 8.09 -11.90
CA CYS A 87 -7.33 6.65 -12.11
C CYS A 87 -7.57 5.87 -10.81
N HIS A 88 -8.00 4.63 -10.99
CA HIS A 88 -7.96 3.60 -9.96
C HIS A 88 -6.67 2.79 -10.15
N LEU A 89 -5.86 2.71 -9.10
CA LEU A 89 -4.85 1.68 -8.95
C LEU A 89 -5.58 0.46 -8.43
N ILE A 90 -5.77 -0.57 -9.25
CA ILE A 90 -6.38 -1.82 -8.81
C ILE A 90 -5.31 -2.59 -8.04
N LEU A 91 -5.66 -3.02 -6.84
CA LEU A 91 -4.73 -3.60 -5.89
C LEU A 91 -5.20 -5.01 -5.53
N ASP A 92 -4.24 -5.92 -5.40
CA ASP A 92 -4.51 -7.19 -4.72
C ASP A 92 -4.91 -6.91 -3.26
N PRO A 93 -6.03 -7.43 -2.75
CA PRO A 93 -6.44 -7.26 -1.37
C PRO A 93 -5.42 -7.76 -0.33
N ALA A 94 -4.53 -8.68 -0.71
CA ALA A 94 -3.51 -9.22 0.18
C ALA A 94 -2.48 -8.13 0.54
N VAL A 95 -2.43 -7.77 1.83
CA VAL A 95 -1.42 -6.87 2.37
C VAL A 95 -0.19 -7.68 2.76
N VAL A 96 0.96 -7.34 2.19
CA VAL A 96 2.23 -8.02 2.46
C VAL A 96 3.07 -7.13 3.38
N PRO A 97 3.34 -7.55 4.64
CA PRO A 97 4.19 -6.78 5.54
C PRO A 97 5.63 -6.66 5.02
N THR A 98 6.24 -5.49 5.20
CA THR A 98 7.63 -5.22 4.81
C THR A 98 8.47 -4.86 6.02
N GLU A 99 9.79 -4.93 5.87
CA GLU A 99 10.70 -4.30 6.81
C GLU A 99 10.35 -2.81 6.97
N TRP A 100 10.52 -2.31 8.18
CA TRP A 100 10.20 -0.93 8.50
C TRP A 100 11.26 -0.02 7.90
N GLN A 101 10.81 0.94 7.09
CA GLN A 101 11.71 1.90 6.46
C GLN A 101 11.20 3.33 6.66
N PRO A 102 11.91 4.19 7.42
CA PRO A 102 11.50 5.57 7.63
C PRO A 102 11.34 6.35 6.33
N ARG A 103 10.27 7.13 6.23
CA ARG A 103 9.98 7.95 5.05
C ARG A 103 9.53 9.35 5.46
N ARG A 104 10.20 10.37 4.91
CA ARG A 104 9.77 11.77 5.05
C ARG A 104 8.40 11.97 4.44
N ALA A 105 7.63 12.93 4.96
CA ALA A 105 6.34 13.29 4.39
C ALA A 105 6.51 13.78 2.93
N PHE A 106 5.57 13.39 2.07
CA PHE A 106 5.49 13.84 0.69
C PHE A 106 4.01 13.88 0.24
N GLN A 107 3.72 14.64 -0.80
CA GLN A 107 2.38 14.74 -1.35
C GLN A 107 2.17 13.73 -2.48
N GLY A 108 0.97 13.14 -2.54
CA GLY A 108 0.58 12.24 -3.61
C GLY A 108 1.25 10.88 -3.49
N TRP A 109 1.76 10.37 -4.61
CA TRP A 109 2.57 9.15 -4.69
C TRP A 109 3.89 9.47 -5.39
N ARG A 110 4.88 8.59 -5.25
CA ARG A 110 6.17 8.67 -5.94
C ARG A 110 6.53 7.31 -6.51
N TYR A 111 7.34 7.29 -7.57
CA TYR A 111 7.99 6.06 -7.98
C TYR A 111 8.99 5.62 -6.91
N LEU A 112 9.07 4.31 -6.71
CA LEU A 112 10.00 3.63 -5.84
C LEU A 112 10.73 2.58 -6.68
N LYS A 113 12.05 2.70 -6.79
CA LYS A 113 12.85 1.71 -7.50
C LYS A 113 12.89 0.42 -6.68
N PRO A 114 12.99 -0.76 -7.32
CA PRO A 114 13.17 -2.03 -6.62
C PRO A 114 14.35 -2.03 -5.65
N SER A 115 15.46 -1.38 -6.00
CA SER A 115 16.65 -1.24 -5.15
C SER A 115 16.41 -0.47 -3.86
N ASP A 116 15.37 0.37 -3.82
CA ASP A 116 15.08 1.27 -2.71
C ASP A 116 13.92 0.73 -1.85
N ALA A 117 13.23 -0.31 -2.33
CA ALA A 117 12.07 -0.87 -1.69
C ALA A 117 12.48 -1.80 -0.54
N PRO A 118 11.84 -1.71 0.64
CA PRO A 118 12.12 -2.63 1.74
C PRO A 118 11.73 -4.06 1.36
N ALA A 119 12.44 -5.02 1.93
CA ALA A 119 12.16 -6.43 1.75
C ALA A 119 10.85 -6.83 2.45
N ASP A 120 10.23 -7.90 1.96
CA ASP A 120 9.07 -8.50 2.63
C ASP A 120 9.51 -9.14 3.96
N LEU A 121 8.69 -9.02 4.99
CA LEU A 121 8.90 -9.80 6.21
C LEU A 121 8.57 -11.26 5.93
N SER A 122 9.59 -12.12 5.98
CA SER A 122 9.38 -13.57 5.88
C SER A 122 8.42 -14.06 6.98
N ARG A 123 7.56 -15.03 6.66
CA ARG A 123 6.60 -15.64 7.62
C ARG A 123 7.24 -16.14 8.92
N GLY A 124 8.55 -16.40 8.95
CA GLY A 124 9.28 -16.77 10.18
C GLY A 124 9.44 -15.64 11.21
N LYS A 125 9.29 -14.38 10.79
CA LYS A 125 9.22 -13.19 11.66
C LYS A 125 7.78 -12.87 12.12
N ALA A 126 6.79 -13.73 11.84
CA ALA A 126 5.38 -13.52 12.23
C ALA A 126 5.17 -13.43 13.75
N GLY A 127 6.07 -13.98 14.58
CA GLY A 127 6.05 -13.75 16.03
C GLY A 127 6.24 -12.28 16.45
N LEU A 128 6.76 -11.44 15.54
CA LEU A 128 6.87 -9.99 15.75
C LEU A 128 5.57 -9.26 15.40
N VAL A 129 4.69 -9.87 14.58
CA VAL A 129 3.36 -9.33 14.19
C VAL A 129 2.31 -9.50 15.29
N GLU A 130 2.60 -10.26 16.36
CA GLU A 130 1.78 -10.28 17.57
C GLU A 130 2.20 -9.23 18.62
N MET A 131 3.30 -8.51 18.40
CA MET A 131 3.79 -7.54 19.39
C MET A 131 3.03 -6.21 19.29
N PRO A 132 2.74 -5.52 20.41
CA PRO A 132 2.12 -4.20 20.37
C PRO A 132 2.89 -3.22 19.47
N PRO A 133 2.23 -2.35 18.69
CA PRO A 133 2.88 -1.42 17.76
C PRO A 133 3.95 -0.54 18.41
N LYS A 134 3.75 -0.16 19.69
CA LYS A 134 4.72 0.60 20.48
C LYS A 134 6.02 -0.20 20.71
N LEU A 135 5.91 -1.48 21.05
CA LEU A 135 7.05 -2.35 21.30
C LEU A 135 7.82 -2.67 20.02
N ARG A 136 7.10 -2.87 18.89
CA ARG A 136 7.75 -3.02 17.57
C ARG A 136 8.55 -1.78 17.19
N ARG A 137 7.98 -0.59 17.41
CA ARG A 137 8.65 0.67 17.13
C ARG A 137 9.92 0.84 17.96
N GLU A 138 9.84 0.56 19.27
CA GLU A 138 11.01 0.63 20.17
C GLU A 138 12.12 -0.35 19.75
N LEU A 139 11.77 -1.57 19.32
CA LEU A 139 12.75 -2.55 18.83
C LEU A 139 13.39 -2.14 17.51
N ALA A 140 12.63 -1.52 16.60
CA ALA A 140 13.15 -0.99 15.34
C ALA A 140 14.10 0.20 15.58
N ASP A 141 13.73 1.10 16.49
CA ASP A 141 14.57 2.24 16.89
C ASP A 141 15.90 1.78 17.55
N LEU A 142 15.92 0.58 18.13
CA LEU A 142 17.12 -0.05 18.72
C LEU A 142 17.92 -0.94 17.73
N GLY A 143 17.47 -1.07 16.48
CA GLY A 143 18.15 -1.89 15.46
C GLY A 143 18.10 -3.40 15.72
N LEU A 144 17.10 -3.86 16.47
CA LEU A 144 16.92 -5.27 16.85
C LEU A 144 15.93 -6.02 15.94
N LEU A 145 15.58 -5.43 14.79
CA LEU A 145 14.58 -5.91 13.83
C LEU A 145 15.11 -5.99 12.40
#